data_AF-A0A399PUM9-F1
#
_entry.id   AF-A0A399PUM9-F1
#
_cell.length_a   1.000
_cell.length_b   1.000
_cell.length_c   1.000
_cell.angle_alpha   90.00
_cell.angle_beta   90.00
_cell.angle_gamma   90.00
#
_symmetry.space_group_name_H-M   'P 1'
#
loop_
_entity.id
_entity.type
_entity.pdbx_description
1 polymer ?
#
loop_
_entity_poly.entity_id
_entity_poly.type
_entity_poly.pdbx_seq_one_letter_code
_entity_poly.pdbx_strand_id
1 'polypeptide(L)' 'SYTPADVVDAGGGVAEEGEDIERIEVTLEEALAMVADGRIADGKTVILLQHVALHGFPA' A
#
# COMPACT_ATOMS: atom_id res chain seq x y z
N SER A 1 7.82 0.41 -13.33
CA SER A 1 6.97 1.59 -13.08
C SER A 1 5.53 1.18 -13.12
N TYR A 2 4.69 1.68 -12.21
CA TYR A 2 3.24 1.43 -12.20
C TYR A 2 2.51 2.38 -13.15
N THR A 3 1.45 1.91 -13.78
CA THR A 3 0.51 2.67 -14.60
C THR A 3 -0.93 2.27 -14.26
N PRO A 4 -1.93 3.13 -14.50
CA PRO A 4 -3.34 2.76 -14.31
C PRO A 4 -3.79 1.54 -15.12
N ALA A 5 -3.07 1.20 -16.21
CA ALA A 5 -3.36 0.01 -17.01
C ALA A 5 -2.97 -1.31 -16.32
N ASP A 6 -2.17 -1.25 -15.25
CA ASP A 6 -1.80 -2.42 -14.44
C ASP A 6 -2.91 -2.84 -13.46
N VAL A 7 -3.98 -2.04 -13.36
CA VAL A 7 -5.16 -2.35 -12.55
C VAL A 7 -6.06 -3.34 -13.29
N VAL A 8 -6.22 -4.53 -12.71
CA VAL A 8 -7.05 -5.61 -13.30
C VAL A 8 -8.43 -5.76 -12.65
N ASP A 9 -8.64 -5.15 -11.48
CA ASP A 9 -9.92 -5.14 -10.77
C ASP A 9 -9.95 -3.98 -9.74
N ALA A 10 -11.14 -3.62 -9.25
CA ALA A 10 -11.35 -2.59 -8.23
C ALA A 10 -10.75 -2.96 -6.86
N GLY A 11 -10.64 -4.26 -6.56
CA GLY A 11 -10.05 -4.80 -5.34
C GLY A 11 -8.88 -5.76 -5.60
N GLY A 12 -8.45 -6.45 -4.54
CA GLY A 12 -7.41 -7.49 -4.61
C GLY A 12 -7.78 -8.79 -3.92
N GLY A 13 -8.99 -8.90 -3.38
CA GLY A 13 -9.42 -10.02 -2.55
C GLY A 13 -10.15 -11.09 -3.36
N VAL A 14 -10.05 -12.34 -2.90
CA VAL A 14 -10.84 -13.45 -3.43
C VAL A 14 -12.12 -13.61 -2.60
N ALA A 15 -13.27 -13.27 -3.18
CA ALA A 15 -14.56 -13.33 -2.47
C ALA A 15 -14.89 -14.74 -1.93
N GLU A 16 -14.48 -15.80 -2.64
CA GLU A 16 -14.65 -17.19 -2.19
C GLU A 16 -13.83 -17.53 -0.93
N GLU A 17 -12.74 -16.80 -0.69
CA GLU A 17 -11.91 -16.92 0.51
C GLU A 17 -12.42 -16.00 1.65
N GLY A 18 -13.50 -15.26 1.41
CA GLY A 18 -14.07 -14.31 2.37
C GLY A 18 -13.28 -13.01 2.51
N GLU A 19 -12.43 -12.71 1.53
CA GLU A 19 -11.65 -11.47 1.51
C GLU A 19 -12.48 -10.30 0.96
N ASP A 20 -12.49 -9.18 1.69
CA ASP A 20 -13.06 -7.90 1.28
C ASP A 20 -11.93 -6.86 1.28
N ILE A 21 -11.29 -6.68 0.12
CA ILE A 21 -10.08 -5.87 -0.03
C ILE A 21 -10.35 -4.70 -0.97
N GLU A 22 -10.17 -3.49 -0.44
CA GLU A 22 -10.25 -2.23 -1.18
C GLU A 22 -8.85 -1.74 -1.58
N ARG A 23 -8.74 -1.14 -2.77
CA ARG A 23 -7.53 -0.43 -3.20
C ARG A 23 -7.55 1.01 -2.72
N ILE A 24 -6.45 1.45 -2.10
CA ILE A 24 -6.19 2.85 -1.74
C ILE A 24 -4.94 3.33 -2.47
N GLU A 25 -5.05 4.40 -3.24
CA GLU A 25 -3.92 5.06 -3.90
C GLU A 25 -3.58 6.36 -3.17
N VAL A 26 -2.36 6.43 -2.62
CA VAL A 26 -1.81 7.60 -1.93
C VAL A 26 -0.34 7.77 -2.30
N THR A 27 0.17 8.99 -2.15
CA THR A 27 1.61 9.26 -2.27
C THR A 27 2.39 8.61 -1.13
N LEU A 28 3.71 8.42 -1.32
CA LEU A 28 4.59 7.92 -0.26
C LEU A 28 4.59 8.86 0.97
N GLU A 29 4.51 10.18 0.76
CA GLU A 29 4.45 11.16 1.84
C GLU A 29 3.18 11.02 2.68
N GLU A 30 2.02 10.88 2.03
CA GLU A 30 0.74 10.64 2.70
C GLU A 30 0.76 9.32 3.48
N ALA A 31 1.29 8.25 2.89
CA ALA A 31 1.40 6.96 3.56
C ALA A 31 2.29 7.03 4.82
N LEU A 32 3.40 7.77 4.77
CA LEU A 32 4.26 7.99 5.94
C LEU A 32 3.56 8.85 7.01
N ALA A 33 2.76 9.84 6.62
CA ALA A 33 1.92 10.59 7.55
C ALA A 33 0.87 9.69 8.22
N MET A 34 0.26 8.77 7.48
CA MET A 34 -0.67 7.77 8.02
C MET A 34 0.00 6.78 8.98
N VAL A 35 1.27 6.45 8.78
CA VAL A 35 2.05 5.69 9.77
C VAL A 35 2.25 6.52 11.04
N ALA A 36 2.63 7.80 10.90
CA ALA A 36 2.90 8.68 12.03
C ALA A 36 1.65 8.98 12.88
N ASP A 37 0.48 9.09 12.26
CA ASP A 37 -0.80 9.34 12.95
C ASP A 37 -1.57 8.06 13.34
N GLY A 38 -1.05 6.88 12.98
CA GLY A 38 -1.60 5.59 13.39
C GLY A 38 -2.71 5.04 12.50
N ARG A 39 -3.07 5.72 11.39
CA ARG A 39 -3.99 5.15 10.37
C ARG A 39 -3.41 3.90 9.68
N ILE A 40 -2.08 3.79 9.58
CA ILE A 40 -1.39 2.55 9.19
C ILE A 40 -0.65 2.00 10.41
N ALA A 41 -1.13 0.87 10.93
CA ALA A 41 -0.58 0.22 12.12
C ALA A 41 -0.21 -1.27 11.91
N ASP A 42 -0.26 -1.76 10.67
CA ASP A 42 0.22 -3.10 10.32
C ASP A 42 1.75 -3.12 10.20
N GLY A 43 2.38 -4.07 10.90
CA GLY A 43 3.84 -4.12 11.01
C GLY A 43 4.56 -4.32 9.67
N LYS A 44 4.04 -5.16 8.77
CA LYS A 44 4.67 -5.40 7.47
C LYS A 44 4.59 -4.15 6.61
N THR A 45 3.45 -3.49 6.62
CA THR A 45 3.19 -2.24 5.88
C THR A 45 4.12 -1.12 6.37
N VAL A 46 4.21 -0.92 7.68
CA VAL A 46 5.13 0.07 8.29
C VAL A 46 6.58 -0.19 7.91
N ILE A 47 7.04 -1.45 8.00
CA ILE A 47 8.42 -1.84 7.65
C ILE A 47 8.73 -1.53 6.17
N LEU A 48 7.81 -1.86 5.26
CA LEU A 48 8.04 -1.65 3.82
C LEU A 48 8.00 -0.17 3.43
N LEU A 49 7.10 0.63 4.00
CA LEU A 49 7.07 2.08 3.77
C LEU A 49 8.34 2.77 4.27
N GLN A 50 8.82 2.40 5.47
CA GLN A 50 10.09 2.89 5.99
C GLN A 50 11.28 2.44 5.15
N HIS A 51 11.27 1.19 4.65
CA HIS A 51 12.33 0.69 3.79
C HIS A 51 12.46 1.52 2.50
N VAL A 52 11.35 1.80 1.82
CA VAL A 52 11.34 2.63 0.60
C VAL A 52 11.77 4.07 0.92
N ALA A 53 11.33 4.64 2.05
CA ALA A 53 11.76 5.97 2.46
C ALA A 53 13.29 6.07 2.67
N LEU A 54 13.92 4.99 3.12
CA LEU A 54 15.37 4.93 3.39
C LEU A 54 16.21 4.61 2.15
N HIS A 55 15.70 3.79 1.23
CA HIS A 55 16.49 3.22 0.13
C HIS A 55 16.02 3.64 -1.27
N GLY A 56 14.89 4.34 -1.37
CA GLY A 56 14.20 4.59 -2.63
C GLY A 56 13.48 3.34 -3.16
N PHE A 57 12.84 3.48 -4.33
CA PHE A 57 12.26 2.33 -5.01
C PHE A 57 13.37 1.47 -5.65
N PRO A 58 13.21 0.13 -5.65
CA PRO A 58 14.07 -0.74 -6.43
C PRO A 58 14.01 -0.34 -7.91
N ALA A 59 15.14 -0.48 -8.60
CA ALA A 59 15.27 -0.24 -10.04
C ALA A 59 14.46 -1.23 -10.87
#